data_AF-A0AAI9TJR5-F1
#
_entry.id   AF-A0AAI9TJR5-F1
#
_cell.length_a   1.000
_cell.length_b   1.000
_cell.length_c   1.000
_cell.angle_alpha   90.00
_cell.angle_beta   90.00
_cell.angle_gamma   90.00
#
_symmetry.space_group_name_H-M   'P 1'
#
loop_
_entity.id
_entity.type
_entity.pdbx_description
1 polymer ?
#
loop_
_entity_poly.entity_id
_entity_poly.type
_entity_poly.pdbx_seq_one_letter_code
_entity_poly.pdbx_strand_id
1 'polypeptide(L)'
;MQHSHFRLTWNQLWEACENSGKRGLSARQMIMMGLQFCSQLDFHHSIEEQHIFPVLAKKMPEFRKELELLSQHRQIHAGLEKLEKYLEKCQSGEEDMRREEVKRLMEGFGKVLWTHLDQEVQTLGAANMRKFWSLAEMRRLPM
;
A
#
# COMPACT_ATOMS: atom_id res chain seq x y z
N MET A 1 -8.39 6.77 -7.01
CA MET A 1 -7.60 6.34 -8.20
C MET A 1 -6.41 5.49 -7.77
N GLN A 2 -5.56 5.95 -6.82
CA GLN A 2 -4.40 5.18 -6.30
C GLN A 2 -4.78 3.96 -5.43
N HIS A 3 -5.59 4.13 -4.37
CA HIS A 3 -6.00 2.99 -3.51
C HIS A 3 -6.75 1.88 -4.26
N SER A 4 -7.56 2.24 -5.26
CA SER A 4 -8.25 1.26 -6.12
C SER A 4 -7.27 0.45 -6.96
N HIS A 5 -6.20 1.09 -7.45
CA HIS A 5 -5.11 0.42 -8.17
C HIS A 5 -4.36 -0.55 -7.25
N PHE A 6 -4.00 -0.14 -6.03
CA PHE A 6 -3.35 -1.04 -5.07
C PHE A 6 -4.18 -2.27 -4.73
N ARG A 7 -5.50 -2.12 -4.54
CA ARG A 7 -6.40 -3.27 -4.31
C ARG A 7 -6.47 -4.20 -5.52
N LEU A 8 -6.52 -3.63 -6.72
CA LEU A 8 -6.53 -4.42 -7.96
C LEU A 8 -5.23 -5.22 -8.11
N THR A 9 -4.08 -4.57 -7.95
CA THR A 9 -2.77 -5.23 -8.05
C THR A 9 -2.58 -6.27 -6.94
N TRP A 10 -3.02 -5.98 -5.71
CA TRP A 10 -3.03 -6.96 -4.61
C TRP A 10 -3.81 -8.21 -5.00
N ASN A 11 -5.05 -8.05 -5.47
CA ASN A 11 -5.91 -9.17 -5.84
C ASN A 11 -5.32 -9.97 -7.00
N GLN A 12 -4.75 -9.31 -8.01
CA GLN A 12 -4.07 -9.99 -9.13
C GLN A 12 -2.87 -10.82 -8.66
N LEU A 13 -2.03 -10.28 -7.78
CA LEU A 13 -0.91 -11.00 -7.18
C LEU A 13 -1.40 -12.18 -6.32
N TRP A 14 -2.44 -11.96 -5.53
CA TRP A 14 -3.04 -12.98 -4.67
C TRP A 14 -3.63 -14.14 -5.47
N GLU A 15 -4.46 -13.84 -6.48
CA GLU A 15 -5.04 -14.82 -7.38
C GLU A 15 -3.96 -15.59 -8.16
N ALA A 16 -2.89 -14.90 -8.55
CA ALA A 16 -1.74 -15.55 -9.18
C ALA A 16 -1.01 -16.50 -8.21
N CYS A 17 -1.01 -16.23 -6.91
CA CYS A 17 -0.46 -17.18 -5.94
C CYS A 17 -1.31 -18.46 -5.85
N GLU A 18 -2.63 -18.35 -5.99
CA GLU A 18 -3.57 -19.48 -5.89
C GLU A 18 -3.70 -20.29 -7.19
N ASN A 19 -3.56 -19.64 -8.34
CA ASN A 19 -3.77 -20.27 -9.65
C ASN A 19 -2.45 -20.53 -10.39
N SER A 20 -1.97 -21.77 -10.34
CA SER A 20 -0.79 -22.25 -11.08
C SER A 20 -1.09 -22.74 -12.51
N GLY A 21 -2.35 -22.64 -12.97
CA GLY A 21 -2.79 -23.15 -14.27
C GLY A 21 -2.24 -22.38 -15.49
N LYS A 22 -2.46 -22.92 -16.70
CA LYS A 22 -1.97 -22.40 -18.01
C LYS A 22 -2.38 -20.95 -18.36
N ARG A 23 -3.27 -20.32 -17.58
CA ARG A 23 -3.74 -18.94 -17.75
C ARG A 23 -3.28 -17.98 -16.63
N GLY A 24 -2.55 -18.47 -15.62
CA GLY A 24 -2.01 -17.65 -14.54
C GLY A 24 -0.77 -16.86 -14.96
N LEU A 25 -0.39 -15.85 -14.16
CA LEU A 25 0.84 -15.09 -14.38
C LEU A 25 2.06 -16.03 -14.36
N SER A 26 2.96 -15.86 -15.33
CA SER A 26 4.27 -16.52 -15.30
C SER A 26 5.11 -16.03 -14.12
N ALA A 27 6.16 -16.78 -13.76
CA ALA A 27 7.01 -16.40 -12.64
C ALA A 27 7.64 -15.00 -12.80
N ARG A 28 8.16 -14.73 -14.00
CA ARG A 28 8.70 -13.41 -14.36
C ARG A 28 7.66 -12.29 -14.22
N GLN A 29 6.42 -12.53 -14.66
CA GLN A 29 5.36 -11.54 -14.55
C GLN A 29 4.98 -11.26 -13.09
N MET A 30 4.92 -12.29 -12.24
CA MET A 30 4.67 -12.11 -10.81
C MET A 30 5.78 -11.30 -10.13
N ILE A 31 7.05 -11.61 -10.43
CA ILE A 31 8.20 -10.88 -9.88
C ILE A 31 8.13 -9.40 -10.26
N MET A 32 7.95 -9.10 -11.55
CA MET A 32 7.88 -7.71 -12.02
C MET A 32 6.68 -6.96 -11.40
N MET A 33 5.51 -7.60 -11.36
CA MET A 33 4.30 -7.01 -10.76
C MET A 33 4.47 -6.75 -9.26
N GLY A 34 5.06 -7.70 -8.53
CA GLY A 34 5.27 -7.58 -7.08
C GLY A 34 6.30 -6.51 -6.73
N LEU A 35 7.42 -6.43 -7.46
CA LEU A 35 8.41 -5.36 -7.27
C LEU A 35 7.81 -3.98 -7.59
N GLN A 36 7.05 -3.88 -8.69
CA GLN A 36 6.36 -2.64 -9.03
C GLN A 36 5.33 -2.25 -7.96
N PHE A 37 4.58 -3.21 -7.42
CA PHE A 37 3.65 -2.97 -6.32
C PHE A 37 4.36 -2.44 -5.07
N CYS A 38 5.48 -3.04 -4.68
CA CYS A 38 6.27 -2.60 -3.51
C CYS A 38 6.76 -1.16 -3.70
N SER A 39 7.42 -0.87 -4.82
CA SER A 39 7.95 0.45 -5.13
C SER A 39 6.86 1.53 -5.21
N GLN A 40 5.72 1.24 -5.84
CA GLN A 40 4.64 2.21 -5.97
C GLN A 40 3.95 2.51 -4.65
N LEU A 41 3.74 1.49 -3.81
CA LEU A 41 3.10 1.67 -2.51
C LEU A 41 4.03 2.39 -1.52
N ASP A 42 5.33 2.07 -1.55
CA ASP A 42 6.35 2.76 -0.75
C ASP A 42 6.44 4.25 -1.09
N PHE A 43 6.48 4.57 -2.39
CA PHE A 43 6.49 5.96 -2.86
C PHE A 43 5.20 6.70 -2.49
N HIS A 44 4.04 6.04 -2.62
CA HIS A 44 2.75 6.61 -2.25
C HIS A 44 2.70 7.04 -0.78
N HIS A 45 3.04 6.12 0.14
CA HIS A 45 3.09 6.44 1.57
C HIS A 45 4.14 7.51 1.89
N SER A 46 5.29 7.51 1.20
CA SER A 46 6.32 8.53 1.39
C SER A 46 5.80 9.94 1.07
N ILE A 47 5.01 10.09 0.00
CA ILE A 47 4.37 11.37 -0.34
C ILE A 47 3.36 11.78 0.73
N GLU A 48 2.54 10.83 1.20
CA GLU A 48 1.56 11.08 2.25
C GLU A 48 2.21 11.58 3.54
N GLU A 49 3.23 10.88 4.02
CA GLU A 49 3.95 11.22 5.24
C GLU A 49 4.70 12.56 5.14
N GLN A 50 5.35 12.83 3.99
CA GLN A 50 6.20 14.01 3.83
C GLN A 50 5.42 15.28 3.46
N HIS A 51 4.29 15.14 2.77
CA HIS A 51 3.61 16.28 2.15
C HIS A 51 2.14 16.43 2.52
N ILE A 52 1.42 15.34 2.76
CA ILE A 52 -0.03 15.37 2.97
C ILE A 52 -0.37 15.44 4.46
N PHE A 53 0.06 14.45 5.23
CA PHE A 53 -0.24 14.32 6.66
C PHE A 53 0.22 15.54 7.48
N PRO A 54 1.40 16.15 7.23
CA PRO A 54 1.80 17.36 7.95
C PRO A 54 0.86 18.55 7.72
N VAL A 55 0.25 18.66 6.53
CA VAL A 55 -0.73 19.71 6.23
C VAL A 55 -2.04 19.42 6.93
N LEU A 56 -2.51 18.16 6.90
CA LEU A 56 -3.74 17.74 7.56
C LEU A 56 -3.65 17.90 9.09
N ALA A 57 -2.50 17.57 9.68
CA ALA A 57 -2.22 17.71 11.11
C ALA A 57 -2.42 19.13 11.65
N LYS A 58 -2.36 20.16 10.80
CA LYS A 58 -2.63 21.56 11.22
C LYS A 58 -4.03 21.74 11.78
N LYS A 59 -5.02 20.98 11.28
CA LYS A 59 -6.43 21.12 11.70
C LYS A 59 -7.07 19.82 12.18
N MET A 60 -6.55 18.67 11.76
CA MET A 60 -7.12 17.36 12.09
C MET A 60 -6.29 16.70 13.18
N PRO A 61 -6.80 16.61 14.43
CA PRO A 61 -6.08 15.97 15.54
C PRO A 61 -5.65 14.54 15.23
N GLU A 62 -6.41 13.80 14.41
CA GLU A 62 -6.09 12.44 13.97
C GLU A 62 -4.82 12.30 13.11
N PHE A 63 -4.14 13.41 12.77
CA PHE A 63 -2.83 13.41 12.11
C PHE A 63 -1.69 14.01 12.95
N ARG A 64 -1.93 14.47 14.21
CA ARG A 64 -0.92 15.20 15.02
C ARG A 64 -0.02 14.35 15.91
N LYS A 65 -0.50 13.21 16.40
CA LYS A 65 0.29 12.25 17.19
C LYS A 65 0.75 11.14 16.26
N GLU A 66 1.71 10.31 16.67
CA GLU A 66 1.93 9.03 16.00
C GLU A 66 0.64 8.22 16.08
N LEU A 67 -0.17 8.39 15.06
CA LEU A 67 -1.55 7.93 15.01
C LEU A 67 -1.59 6.64 14.21
N GLU A 68 -2.72 5.98 14.35
CA GLU A 68 -2.98 4.64 13.83
C GLU A 68 -2.48 4.48 12.39
N LEU A 69 -2.69 5.50 11.53
CA LEU A 69 -2.22 5.52 10.13
C LEU A 69 -0.69 5.44 9.98
N LEU A 70 0.10 6.24 10.70
CA LEU A 70 1.56 6.16 10.67
C LEU A 70 2.06 4.81 11.21
N SER A 71 1.41 4.28 12.24
CA SER A 71 1.74 2.96 12.76
C SER A 71 1.37 1.84 11.78
N GLN A 72 0.35 2.02 10.95
CA GLN A 72 0.01 1.10 9.87
C GLN A 72 1.02 1.18 8.74
N HIS A 73 1.42 2.38 8.31
CA HIS A 73 2.48 2.57 7.30
C HIS A 73 3.74 1.79 7.69
N ARG A 74 4.24 1.98 8.92
CA ARG A 74 5.43 1.25 9.41
C ARG A 74 5.29 -0.28 9.31
N GLN A 75 4.12 -0.81 9.66
CA GLN A 75 3.87 -2.26 9.55
C GLN A 75 3.79 -2.71 8.08
N ILE A 76 3.20 -1.88 7.21
CA ILE A 76 3.13 -2.16 5.78
C ILE A 76 4.53 -2.12 5.17
N HIS A 77 5.34 -1.10 5.41
CA HIS A 77 6.72 -1.00 4.92
C HIS A 77 7.57 -2.19 5.39
N ALA A 78 7.43 -2.63 6.65
CA ALA A 78 8.13 -3.82 7.14
C ALA A 78 7.69 -5.12 6.42
N GLY A 79 6.45 -5.19 5.94
CA GLY A 79 5.95 -6.28 5.09
C GLY A 79 6.46 -6.18 3.66
N LEU A 80 6.41 -4.98 3.07
CA LEU A 80 6.90 -4.68 1.73
C LEU A 80 8.39 -4.99 1.59
N GLU A 81 9.22 -4.56 2.55
CA GLU A 81 10.66 -4.81 2.54
C GLU A 81 10.98 -6.32 2.48
N LYS A 82 10.21 -7.16 3.17
CA LYS A 82 10.39 -8.61 3.14
C LYS A 82 9.97 -9.20 1.80
N LEU A 83 8.85 -8.73 1.25
CA LEU A 83 8.35 -9.18 -0.04
C LEU A 83 9.30 -8.77 -1.17
N GLU A 84 9.72 -7.50 -1.19
CA GLU A 84 10.63 -6.94 -2.19
C GLU A 84 11.96 -7.69 -2.20
N LYS A 85 12.61 -7.85 -1.04
CA LYS A 85 13.87 -8.62 -0.94
C LYS A 85 13.76 -10.03 -1.50
N TYR A 86 12.66 -10.73 -1.21
CA TYR A 86 12.43 -12.07 -1.76
C TYR A 86 12.30 -12.05 -3.29
N LEU A 87 11.54 -11.09 -3.83
CA LEU A 87 11.32 -10.96 -5.26
C LEU A 87 12.58 -10.49 -6.01
N GLU A 88 13.42 -9.65 -5.41
CA GLU A 88 14.73 -9.25 -5.96
C GLU A 88 15.68 -10.44 -6.08
N LYS A 89 15.74 -11.29 -5.04
CA LYS A 89 16.49 -12.55 -5.11
C LYS A 89 15.98 -13.46 -6.22
N CYS A 90 14.66 -13.58 -6.35
CA CYS A 90 14.05 -14.33 -7.45
C CYS A 90 14.38 -13.73 -8.82
N GLN A 91 14.42 -12.40 -8.93
CA GLN A 91 14.77 -11.71 -10.17
C GLN A 91 16.24 -11.95 -10.56
N SER A 92 17.14 -11.97 -9.58
CA SER A 92 18.58 -12.20 -9.78
C SER A 92 18.93 -13.66 -10.07
N GLY A 93 18.02 -14.59 -9.77
CA GLY A 93 18.26 -16.04 -9.87
C GLY A 93 18.95 -16.65 -8.66
N GLU A 94 19.09 -15.91 -7.55
CA GLU A 94 19.59 -16.44 -6.26
C GLU A 94 18.61 -17.44 -5.65
N GLU A 95 17.30 -17.23 -5.84
CA GLU A 95 16.25 -18.11 -5.34
C GLU A 95 15.20 -18.39 -6.44
N ASP A 96 14.59 -19.58 -6.42
CA ASP A 96 13.46 -19.89 -7.28
C ASP A 96 12.17 -19.25 -6.74
N MET A 97 11.36 -18.67 -7.64
CA MET A 97 10.09 -18.08 -7.25
C MET A 97 9.06 -19.14 -6.88
N ARG A 98 8.63 -19.09 -5.61
CA ARG A 98 7.60 -19.95 -5.01
C ARG A 98 6.37 -19.12 -4.69
N ARG A 99 5.26 -19.45 -5.34
CA ARG A 99 3.96 -18.77 -5.14
C ARG A 99 3.48 -18.80 -3.69
N GLU A 100 3.70 -19.92 -3.01
CA GLU A 100 3.38 -20.11 -1.59
C GLU A 100 4.15 -19.12 -0.70
N GLU A 101 5.41 -18.85 -1.02
CA GLU A 101 6.24 -17.91 -0.27
C GLU A 101 5.80 -16.46 -0.51
N VAL A 102 5.49 -16.10 -1.77
CA VAL A 102 4.87 -14.79 -2.08
C VAL A 102 3.57 -14.61 -1.30
N LYS A 103 2.70 -15.63 -1.29
CA LYS A 103 1.43 -15.59 -0.55
C LYS A 103 1.66 -15.40 0.95
N ARG A 104 2.57 -16.18 1.55
CA ARG A 104 2.91 -16.09 2.98
C ARG A 104 3.42 -14.69 3.36
N LEU A 105 4.26 -14.09 2.49
CA LEU A 105 4.77 -12.74 2.70
C LEU A 105 3.65 -11.70 2.60
N MET A 106 2.76 -11.82 1.61
CA MET A 106 1.56 -10.98 1.50
C MET A 106 0.65 -11.11 2.73
N GLU A 107 0.37 -12.33 3.20
CA GLU A 107 -0.43 -12.57 4.42
C GLU A 107 0.10 -11.83 5.64
N GLY A 108 1.43 -11.68 5.74
CA GLY A 108 2.11 -11.00 6.84
C GLY A 108 1.71 -9.53 7.04
N PHE A 109 1.22 -8.85 6.00
CA PHE A 109 0.80 -7.45 6.08
C PHE A 109 -0.54 -7.14 5.38
N GLY A 110 -1.19 -8.12 4.76
CA GLY A 110 -2.44 -7.91 4.03
C GLY A 110 -3.55 -7.32 4.89
N LYS A 111 -3.77 -7.85 6.09
CA LYS A 111 -4.83 -7.32 6.99
C LYS A 111 -4.62 -5.83 7.32
N VAL A 112 -3.38 -5.44 7.62
CA VAL A 112 -3.07 -4.04 7.95
C VAL A 112 -3.18 -3.14 6.73
N LEU A 113 -2.74 -3.60 5.54
CA LEU A 113 -2.89 -2.86 4.30
C LEU A 113 -4.37 -2.58 3.96
N TRP A 114 -5.22 -3.62 3.98
CA TRP A 114 -6.64 -3.45 3.66
C TRP A 114 -7.35 -2.52 4.64
N THR A 115 -7.05 -2.66 5.93
CA THR A 115 -7.59 -1.78 6.98
C THR A 115 -7.16 -0.34 6.76
N HIS A 116 -5.87 -0.12 6.47
CA HIS A 116 -5.31 1.19 6.20
C HIS A 116 -6.02 1.88 5.01
N LEU A 117 -6.14 1.18 3.88
CA LEU A 117 -6.80 1.70 2.68
C LEU A 117 -8.30 2.02 2.92
N ASP A 118 -8.97 1.35 3.86
CA ASP A 118 -10.37 1.67 4.22
C ASP A 118 -10.45 2.88 5.17
N GLN A 119 -9.61 2.88 6.22
CA GLN A 119 -9.62 3.92 7.23
C GLN A 119 -9.20 5.28 6.68
N GLU A 120 -8.22 5.32 5.79
CA GLU A 120 -7.77 6.58 5.19
C GLU A 120 -8.88 7.19 4.31
N VAL A 121 -9.57 6.39 3.50
CA VAL A 121 -10.73 6.87 2.71
C VAL A 121 -11.83 7.43 3.59
N GLN A 122 -12.11 6.80 4.73
CA GLN A 122 -13.09 7.31 5.69
C GLN A 122 -12.63 8.62 6.34
N THR A 123 -11.36 8.67 6.74
CA THR A 123 -10.76 9.82 7.44
C THR A 123 -10.66 11.05 6.53
N LEU A 124 -10.27 10.85 5.27
CA LEU A 124 -10.17 11.90 4.24
C LEU A 124 -11.47 12.10 3.46
N GLY A 125 -12.53 11.37 3.82
CA GLY A 125 -13.85 11.49 3.20
C GLY A 125 -14.45 12.88 3.38
N ALA A 126 -15.22 13.33 2.39
CA ALA A 126 -15.78 14.69 2.36
C ALA A 126 -16.57 15.07 3.64
N ALA A 127 -17.27 14.10 4.26
CA ALA A 127 -17.99 14.33 5.50
C ALA A 127 -17.08 14.67 6.69
N ASN A 128 -15.91 14.02 6.80
CA ASN A 128 -14.95 14.32 7.85
C ASN A 128 -14.16 15.59 7.54
N MET A 129 -13.70 15.76 6.29
CA MET A 129 -12.95 16.94 5.86
C MET A 129 -13.71 18.25 6.09
N ARG A 130 -15.02 18.29 5.80
CA ARG A 130 -15.87 19.48 6.01
C ARG A 130 -16.01 19.92 7.47
N LYS A 131 -15.66 19.06 8.44
CA LYS A 131 -15.63 19.45 9.87
C LYS A 131 -14.47 20.39 10.19
N PHE A 132 -13.39 20.33 9.40
CA PHE A 132 -12.12 21.01 9.68
C PHE A 132 -11.72 22.05 8.62
N TRP A 133 -12.18 21.86 7.37
CA TRP A 133 -11.74 22.62 6.22
C TRP A 133 -12.92 23.27 5.48
N SER A 134 -12.76 24.55 5.14
CA SER A 134 -13.65 25.21 4.18
C SER A 134 -13.37 24.77 2.74
N LEU A 135 -14.33 24.98 1.84
CA LEU A 135 -14.15 24.65 0.41
C LEU A 135 -12.96 25.39 -0.22
N ALA A 136 -12.74 26.64 0.16
CA ALA A 136 -11.62 27.43 -0.36
C ALA A 136 -10.26 26.88 0.10
N GLU A 137 -10.17 26.36 1.32
CA GLU A 137 -8.96 25.75 1.84
C GLU A 137 -8.71 24.36 1.24
N MET A 138 -9.77 23.54 1.07
CA MET A 138 -9.64 22.23 0.43
C MET A 138 -9.06 22.31 -0.98
N ARG A 139 -9.42 23.35 -1.75
CA ARG A 139 -8.87 23.60 -3.10
C ARG A 139 -7.38 23.91 -3.12
N ARG A 140 -6.78 24.22 -1.98
CA ARG A 140 -5.35 24.53 -1.82
C ARG A 140 -4.57 23.40 -1.17
N LEU A 141 -5.23 22.30 -0.79
CA LEU A 141 -4.56 21.14 -0.24
C LEU A 141 -3.74 20.45 -1.35
N PRO A 142 -2.55 19.93 -1.04
CA PRO A 142 -1.68 19.27 -2.01
C PRO A 142 -2.13 17.82 -2.28
N MET A 143 -3.42 17.59 -2.60
CA MET A 143 -4.06 16.27 -2.69
C MET A 143 -4.32 15.82 -4.13
#